data_AF-A0A3B9C0P9-F1
#
_entry.id   AF-A0A3B9C0P9-F1
#
_cell.length_a   1.000
_cell.length_b   1.000
_cell.length_c   1.000
_cell.angle_alpha   90.00
_cell.angle_beta   90.00
_cell.angle_gamma   90.00
#
_symmetry.space_group_name_H-M   'P 1'
#
loop_
_entity.id
_entity.type
_entity.pdbx_description
1 polymer ?
#
loop_
_entity_poly.entity_id
_entity_poly.type
_entity_poly.pdbx_seq_one_letter_code
_entity_poly.pdbx_strand_id
1 'polypeptide(L)'
;MLGYFYFNLPTFVEKLSAIPFLRKVKTYLLIVRRFNASQLLRILFLSLLRYGVYTTQFVLLLKLLWVDVPIIDMVLTIWLIFWAMAIVPTIAIAEIGIRGETALYFLAPLSQNHVGIVTATILLWLINLIIPALFGCLFVFRMKIYDDE
;
A
#
# COMPACT_ATOMS: atom_id res chain seq x y z
N MET A 1 -14.91 8.42 -15.08
CA MET A 1 -15.49 7.06 -15.04
C MET A 1 -15.34 6.37 -13.68
N LEU A 2 -14.16 6.35 -13.04
CA LEU A 2 -13.96 5.72 -11.72
C LEU A 2 -14.81 6.32 -10.58
N GLY A 3 -15.01 7.64 -10.56
CA GLY A 3 -15.86 8.30 -9.56
C GLY A 3 -17.35 7.95 -9.64
N TYR A 4 -17.85 7.64 -10.84
CA TYR A 4 -19.26 7.25 -11.03
C TYR A 4 -19.54 5.85 -10.49
N PHE A 5 -18.57 4.95 -10.65
CA PHE A 5 -18.61 3.58 -10.09
C PHE A 5 -18.62 3.61 -8.56
N TYR A 6 -17.84 4.52 -7.97
CA TYR A 6 -17.73 4.69 -6.54
C TYR A 6 -19.03 5.19 -5.88
N PHE A 7 -19.75 6.12 -6.52
CA PHE A 7 -21.02 6.64 -6.01
C PHE A 7 -22.22 5.71 -6.24
N ASN A 8 -22.17 4.85 -7.27
CA ASN A 8 -23.21 3.85 -7.56
C ASN A 8 -22.90 2.45 -6.96
N LEU A 9 -21.93 2.37 -6.05
CA LEU A 9 -21.60 1.13 -5.34
C LEU A 9 -22.85 0.43 -4.75
N PRO A 10 -23.83 1.13 -4.13
CA PRO A 10 -25.00 0.47 -3.54
C PRO A 10 -25.84 -0.30 -4.57
N THR A 11 -26.02 0.26 -5.77
CA THR A 11 -26.84 -0.32 -6.85
C THR A 11 -26.10 -1.43 -7.59
N PHE A 12 -24.78 -1.29 -7.75
CA PHE A 12 -23.93 -2.33 -8.35
C PHE A 12 -23.84 -3.58 -7.46
N VAL A 13 -23.79 -3.37 -6.14
CA VAL A 13 -23.78 -4.42 -5.11
C VAL A 13 -25.08 -5.24 -5.10
N GLU A 14 -26.24 -4.61 -5.31
CA GLU A 14 -27.51 -5.32 -5.44
C GLU A 14 -27.53 -6.26 -6.65
N LYS A 15 -27.05 -5.80 -7.82
CA LYS A 15 -26.94 -6.64 -9.03
C LYS A 15 -25.94 -7.78 -8.89
N LEU A 16 -24.81 -7.56 -8.21
CA LEU A 16 -23.78 -8.59 -7.96
C LEU A 16 -24.22 -9.64 -6.91
N SER A 17 -25.22 -9.33 -6.09
CA SER A 17 -25.68 -10.21 -5.00
C SER A 17 -26.46 -11.45 -5.46
N ALA A 18 -26.75 -11.57 -6.76
CA ALA A 18 -27.36 -12.74 -7.38
C ALA A 18 -26.39 -13.93 -7.55
N ILE A 19 -25.07 -13.71 -7.38
CA ILE A 19 -24.05 -14.75 -7.55
C ILE A 19 -23.69 -15.36 -6.18
N PRO A 20 -23.81 -16.69 -5.99
CA PRO A 20 -23.59 -17.33 -4.68
C PRO A 20 -22.17 -17.17 -4.12
N PHE A 21 -21.16 -16.99 -4.99
CA PHE A 21 -19.76 -16.72 -4.62
C PHE A 21 -19.56 -15.36 -3.92
N LEU A 22 -20.44 -14.39 -4.18
CA LEU A 22 -20.38 -13.02 -3.65
C LEU A 22 -21.12 -12.84 -2.32
N ARG A 23 -21.77 -13.89 -1.78
CA ARG A 23 -22.42 -13.85 -0.47
C ARG A 23 -21.45 -13.57 0.67
N LYS A 24 -20.19 -14.04 0.59
CA LYS A 24 -19.12 -13.71 1.56
C LYS A 24 -18.74 -12.23 1.54
N VAL A 25 -18.83 -11.59 0.38
CA VAL A 25 -18.55 -10.16 0.19
C VAL A 25 -19.69 -9.30 0.75
N LYS A 26 -20.92 -9.84 0.82
CA LYS A 26 -22.11 -9.18 1.39
C LYS A 26 -21.91 -8.71 2.84
N THR A 27 -21.21 -9.49 3.68
CA THR A 27 -20.89 -9.12 5.07
C THR A 27 -19.96 -7.91 5.14
N TYR A 28 -18.94 -7.85 4.28
CA TYR A 28 -18.03 -6.69 4.18
C TYR A 28 -18.74 -5.47 3.56
N LEU A 29 -19.61 -5.68 2.57
CA LEU A 29 -20.37 -4.61 1.92
C LEU A 29 -21.43 -3.96 2.82
N LEU A 30 -22.01 -4.70 3.77
CA LEU A 30 -22.91 -4.14 4.78
C LEU A 30 -22.20 -3.16 5.73
N ILE A 31 -20.89 -3.34 5.96
CA ILE A 31 -20.06 -2.41 6.74
C ILE A 31 -19.75 -1.16 5.90
N VAL A 32 -19.41 -1.33 4.62
CA VAL A 32 -19.17 -0.22 3.68
C VAL A 32 -20.40 0.68 3.55
N ARG A 33 -21.61 0.12 3.65
CA ARG A 33 -22.88 0.86 3.60
C ARG A 33 -23.10 1.83 4.77
N ARG A 34 -22.33 1.74 5.86
CA ARG A 34 -22.35 2.71 6.98
C ARG A 34 -21.53 3.97 6.71
N PHE A 35 -20.71 3.98 5.65
CA PHE A 35 -19.88 5.14 5.33
C PHE A 35 -20.64 6.11 4.44
N ASN A 36 -20.69 7.38 4.86
CA ASN A 36 -21.24 8.46 4.05
C ASN A 36 -20.34 8.72 2.82
N ALA A 37 -20.93 9.16 1.71
CA ALA A 37 -20.19 9.43 0.47
C ALA A 37 -19.00 10.40 0.65
N SER A 38 -19.12 11.36 1.57
CA SER A 38 -18.02 12.27 1.96
C SER A 38 -16.87 11.55 2.66
N GLN A 39 -17.16 10.56 3.53
CA GLN A 39 -16.13 9.75 4.19
C GLN A 39 -15.39 8.86 3.18
N LEU A 40 -16.14 8.25 2.26
CA LEU A 40 -15.59 7.53 1.12
C LEU A 40 -14.63 8.45 0.32
N LEU A 41 -15.05 9.66 -0.06
CA LEU A 41 -14.19 10.57 -0.82
C LEU A 41 -12.92 10.96 -0.05
N ARG A 42 -13.03 11.17 1.26
CA ARG A 42 -11.88 11.46 2.13
C ARG A 42 -10.88 10.31 2.18
N ILE A 43 -11.36 9.06 2.30
CA ILE A 43 -10.50 7.86 2.29
C ILE A 43 -9.79 7.72 0.95
N LEU A 44 -10.49 7.96 -0.17
CA LEU A 44 -9.91 7.91 -1.50
C LEU A 44 -8.80 8.95 -1.67
N PHE A 45 -9.05 10.19 -1.25
CA PHE A 45 -8.06 11.26 -1.31
C PHE A 45 -6.84 10.97 -0.42
N LEU A 46 -7.05 10.52 0.82
CA LEU A 46 -5.97 10.11 1.72
C LEU A 46 -5.14 8.95 1.15
N SER A 47 -5.80 7.99 0.49
CA SER A 47 -5.13 6.87 -0.16
C SER A 47 -4.27 7.33 -1.33
N LEU A 48 -4.79 8.21 -2.19
CA LEU A 48 -4.04 8.81 -3.30
C LEU A 48 -2.82 9.58 -2.80
N LEU A 49 -2.98 10.41 -1.77
CA LEU A 49 -1.89 11.17 -1.18
C LEU A 49 -0.81 10.23 -0.62
N ARG A 50 -1.22 9.20 0.12
CA ARG A 50 -0.30 8.18 0.65
C ARG A 50 0.51 7.50 -0.45
N TYR A 51 -0.16 7.04 -1.52
CA TYR A 51 0.53 6.42 -2.66
C TYR A 51 1.46 7.41 -3.36
N GLY A 52 1.05 8.66 -3.53
CA GLY A 52 1.91 9.71 -4.09
C GLY A 52 3.18 9.92 -3.28
N VAL A 53 3.06 10.08 -1.95
CA VAL A 53 4.20 10.21 -1.06
C VAL A 53 5.12 8.99 -1.14
N TYR A 54 4.58 7.78 -1.09
CA TYR A 54 5.37 6.54 -1.15
C TYR A 54 6.09 6.39 -2.49
N THR A 55 5.43 6.73 -3.61
CA THR A 55 6.07 6.74 -4.93
C THR A 55 7.20 7.76 -4.98
N THR A 56 6.98 8.99 -4.51
CA THR A 56 8.03 10.03 -4.51
C THR A 56 9.23 9.61 -3.66
N GLN A 57 9.00 9.09 -2.45
CA GLN A 57 10.07 8.58 -1.60
C GLN A 57 10.88 7.47 -2.29
N PHE A 58 10.20 6.54 -2.96
CA PHE A 58 10.90 5.42 -3.60
C PHE A 58 11.70 5.85 -4.82
N VAL A 59 11.17 6.77 -5.65
CA VAL A 59 11.92 7.37 -6.77
C VAL A 59 13.17 8.11 -6.26
N LEU A 60 13.05 8.88 -5.18
CA LEU A 60 14.19 9.58 -4.59
C LEU A 60 15.26 8.61 -4.11
N LEU A 61 14.88 7.52 -3.45
CA LEU A 61 15.81 6.48 -2.98
C LEU A 61 16.49 5.76 -4.15
N LEU A 62 15.75 5.42 -5.22
CA LEU A 62 16.33 4.80 -6.42
C LEU A 62 17.35 5.74 -7.09
N LYS A 63 17.04 7.04 -7.19
CA LYS A 63 18.00 8.03 -7.70
C LYS A 63 19.22 8.20 -6.81
N LEU A 64 19.03 8.25 -5.50
CA LEU A 64 20.13 8.36 -4.52
C LEU A 64 21.09 7.16 -4.62
N LEU A 65 20.56 5.99 -4.97
CA LEU A 65 21.31 4.75 -5.14
C LEU A 65 21.78 4.52 -6.58
N TRP A 66 21.77 5.57 -7.42
CA TRP A 66 22.31 5.55 -8.78
C TRP A 66 21.66 4.49 -9.67
N VAL A 67 20.34 4.29 -9.54
CA VAL A 67 19.55 3.46 -10.44
C VAL A 67 19.22 4.29 -11.69
N ASP A 68 19.94 4.04 -12.78
CA ASP A 68 19.81 4.81 -14.03
C ASP A 68 18.58 4.38 -14.84
N VAL A 69 17.44 5.01 -14.56
CA VAL A 69 16.15 4.77 -15.23
C VAL A 69 15.42 6.10 -15.43
N PRO A 70 14.74 6.32 -16.57
CA PRO A 70 13.88 7.49 -16.73
C PRO A 70 12.81 7.57 -15.62
N ILE A 71 12.53 8.78 -15.13
CA ILE A 71 11.60 8.98 -14.00
C ILE A 71 10.21 8.41 -14.29
N ILE A 72 9.74 8.55 -15.53
CA ILE A 72 8.43 8.07 -15.95
C ILE A 72 8.36 6.54 -15.82
N ASP A 73 9.37 5.84 -16.32
CA ASP A 73 9.46 4.38 -16.26
C ASP A 73 9.62 3.88 -14.82
N MET A 74 10.37 4.61 -13.99
CA MET A 74 10.42 4.33 -12.54
C MET A 74 9.03 4.41 -11.92
N VAL A 75 8.31 5.52 -12.12
CA VAL A 75 6.99 5.74 -11.49
C VAL A 75 5.98 4.67 -11.90
N LEU A 76 5.91 4.34 -13.20
CA LEU A 76 5.00 3.31 -13.71
C LEU A 76 5.31 1.94 -13.11
N THR A 77 6.60 1.58 -13.09
CA THR A 77 7.07 0.31 -12.52
C THR A 77 6.78 0.22 -11.02
N ILE A 78 6.95 1.32 -10.28
CA ILE A 78 6.62 1.39 -8.86
C ILE A 78 5.13 1.15 -8.60
N TRP A 79 4.25 1.69 -9.45
CA TRP A 79 2.81 1.45 -9.32
C TRP A 79 2.45 -0.02 -9.58
N LEU A 80 3.13 -0.68 -10.53
CA LEU A 80 2.99 -2.13 -10.74
C LEU A 80 3.48 -2.93 -9.53
N ILE A 81 4.61 -2.56 -8.94
CA ILE A 81 5.14 -3.18 -7.72
C ILE A 81 4.11 -3.05 -6.58
N PHE A 82 3.57 -1.86 -6.35
CA PHE A 82 2.56 -1.64 -5.30
C PHE A 82 1.27 -2.41 -5.55
N TRP A 83 0.85 -2.55 -6.81
CA TRP A 83 -0.30 -3.34 -7.20
C TRP A 83 -0.06 -4.84 -6.97
N ALA A 84 1.10 -5.37 -7.38
CA ALA A 84 1.47 -6.77 -7.15
C ALA A 84 1.52 -7.08 -5.65
N MET A 85 2.16 -6.19 -4.87
CA MET A 85 2.22 -6.27 -3.40
C MET A 85 0.84 -6.27 -2.73
N ALA A 86 -0.17 -5.63 -3.33
CA ALA A 86 -1.53 -5.61 -2.79
C ALA A 86 -2.26 -6.95 -2.96
N ILE A 87 -1.83 -7.81 -3.90
CA ILE A 87 -2.40 -9.13 -4.15
C ILE A 87 -1.75 -10.20 -3.27
N VAL A 88 -0.46 -10.07 -2.99
CA VAL A 88 0.31 -11.10 -2.28
C VAL A 88 -0.08 -11.12 -0.79
N PRO A 89 -0.67 -12.21 -0.28
CA PRO A 89 -0.88 -12.37 1.16
C PRO A 89 0.49 -12.57 1.83
N THR A 90 0.91 -11.60 2.64
CA THR A 90 2.25 -11.56 3.24
C THR A 90 2.20 -11.86 4.73
N ILE A 91 3.09 -12.74 5.20
CA ILE A 91 3.40 -12.96 6.62
C ILE A 91 4.58 -12.04 6.97
N ALA A 92 4.56 -11.39 8.14
CA ALA A 92 5.50 -10.31 8.51
C ALA A 92 6.99 -10.62 8.27
N ILE A 93 7.45 -11.86 8.53
CA ILE A 93 8.86 -12.26 8.34
C ILE A 93 9.21 -12.40 6.84
N ALA A 94 8.28 -12.87 6.02
CA ALA A 94 8.47 -13.02 4.58
C ALA A 94 8.36 -11.67 3.83
N GLU A 95 7.84 -10.64 4.49
CA GLU A 95 7.51 -9.36 3.88
C GLU A 95 8.74 -8.61 3.34
N ILE A 96 9.90 -8.69 4.02
CA ILE A 96 11.13 -8.03 3.59
C ILE A 96 11.66 -8.66 2.30
N GLY A 97 11.76 -9.99 2.26
CA GLY A 97 12.22 -10.73 1.09
C GLY A 97 11.27 -10.58 -0.09
N ILE A 98 9.97 -10.73 0.13
CA ILE A 98 8.96 -10.60 -0.93
C ILE A 98 8.97 -9.20 -1.55
N ARG A 99 9.14 -8.14 -0.75
CA ARG A 99 9.25 -6.77 -1.25
C ARG A 99 10.48 -6.58 -2.13
N GLY A 100 11.64 -7.03 -1.66
CA GLY A 100 12.91 -6.94 -2.40
C GLY A 100 12.84 -7.70 -3.73
N GLU A 101 12.37 -8.94 -3.70
CA GLU A 101 12.24 -9.78 -4.89
C GLU A 101 11.20 -9.23 -5.88
N THR A 102 10.07 -8.72 -5.40
CA THR A 102 9.07 -8.08 -6.27
C THR A 102 9.65 -6.84 -6.93
N ALA A 103 10.34 -5.98 -6.17
CA ALA A 103 10.99 -4.81 -6.74
C ALA A 103 12.06 -5.17 -7.76
N LEU A 104 12.90 -6.17 -7.47
CA LEU A 104 13.89 -6.71 -8.42
C LEU A 104 13.24 -7.25 -9.67
N TYR A 105 12.18 -8.06 -9.56
CA TYR A 105 11.49 -8.64 -10.71
C TYR A 105 11.02 -7.58 -11.71
N PHE A 106 10.47 -6.48 -11.19
CA PHE A 106 9.94 -5.39 -12.03
C PHE A 106 11.01 -4.38 -12.49
N LEU A 107 12.06 -4.11 -11.70
CA LEU A 107 13.09 -3.11 -12.01
C LEU A 107 14.36 -3.69 -12.66
N ALA A 108 14.63 -4.99 -12.55
CA ALA A 108 15.78 -5.64 -13.18
C ALA A 108 15.84 -5.47 -14.70
N PRO A 109 14.72 -5.46 -15.46
CA PRO A 109 14.75 -5.16 -16.89
C PRO A 109 15.16 -3.72 -17.21
N LEU A 110 15.00 -2.80 -16.24
CA LEU A 110 15.25 -1.37 -16.40
C LEU A 110 16.63 -0.95 -15.90
N SER A 111 17.19 -1.64 -14.89
CA SER A 111 18.51 -1.34 -14.34
C SER A 111 19.25 -2.58 -13.87
N GLN A 112 20.56 -2.61 -14.15
CA GLN A 112 21.49 -3.66 -13.69
C GLN A 112 21.91 -3.47 -12.21
N ASN A 113 21.53 -2.34 -11.58
CA ASN A 113 21.89 -2.05 -10.20
C ASN A 113 20.94 -2.73 -9.21
N HIS A 114 21.00 -4.06 -9.14
CA HIS A 114 20.16 -4.87 -8.24
C HIS A 114 20.35 -4.50 -6.76
N VAL A 115 21.59 -4.21 -6.35
CA VAL A 115 21.91 -3.81 -4.98
C VAL A 115 21.22 -2.49 -4.62
N GLY A 116 21.23 -1.52 -5.53
CA GLY A 116 20.51 -0.25 -5.37
C GLY A 116 19.00 -0.45 -5.25
N ILE A 117 18.40 -1.32 -6.06
CA ILE A 117 16.96 -1.60 -6.01
C ILE A 117 16.54 -2.23 -4.66
N VAL A 118 17.26 -3.26 -4.20
CA VAL A 118 16.96 -3.92 -2.92
C VAL A 118 17.16 -2.96 -1.75
N THR A 119 18.27 -2.21 -1.76
CA THR A 119 18.58 -1.23 -0.71
C THR A 119 17.52 -0.13 -0.66
N ALA A 120 17.08 0.40 -1.81
CA ALA A 120 16.00 1.39 -1.89
C ALA A 120 14.70 0.85 -1.28
N THR A 121 14.38 -0.41 -1.57
CA THR A 121 13.16 -1.07 -1.09
C THR A 121 13.17 -1.25 0.42
N ILE A 122 14.31 -1.68 0.99
CA ILE A 122 14.50 -1.83 2.43
C ILE A 122 14.44 -0.48 3.14
N LEU A 123 15.11 0.55 2.59
CA LEU A 123 15.07 1.91 3.15
C LEU A 123 13.66 2.48 3.14
N LEU A 124 12.90 2.28 2.08
CA LEU A 124 11.50 2.71 2.01
C LEU A 124 10.65 2.04 3.10
N TRP A 125 10.83 0.74 3.32
CA TRP A 125 10.15 0.00 4.38
C TRP A 125 10.57 0.47 5.77
N LEU A 126 11.87 0.73 5.98
CA LEU A 126 12.40 1.26 7.23
C LEU A 126 11.77 2.62 7.58
N ILE A 127 11.73 3.53 6.60
CA ILE A 127 11.18 4.87 6.78
C ILE A 127 9.68 4.83 7.08
N ASN A 128 8.92 4.01 6.34
CA ASN A 128 7.46 4.03 6.42
C ASN A 128 6.87 3.11 7.48
N LEU A 129 7.58 2.07 7.93
CA LEU A 129 7.08 1.12 8.93
C LEU A 129 7.87 1.16 10.24
N ILE A 130 9.19 1.02 10.18
CA ILE A 130 10.02 0.89 11.38
C ILE A 130 10.08 2.20 12.17
N ILE A 131 10.31 3.34 11.51
CA ILE A 131 10.39 4.63 12.21
C ILE A 131 9.10 4.90 13.01
N PRO A 132 7.89 4.81 12.42
CA PRO A 132 6.64 4.96 13.18
C PRO A 132 6.49 3.92 14.31
N ALA A 133 6.88 2.67 14.07
CA ALA A 133 6.79 1.62 15.08
C ALA A 133 7.68 1.91 16.30
N LEU A 134 8.91 2.39 16.08
CA LEU A 134 9.83 2.76 17.16
C LEU A 134 9.27 3.91 18.00
N PHE A 135 8.74 4.96 17.37
CA PHE A 135 8.06 6.03 18.09
C PHE A 135 6.84 5.52 18.88
N GLY A 136 6.07 4.61 18.30
CA GLY A 136 4.96 3.93 18.98
C GLY A 136 5.42 3.15 20.21
N CYS A 137 6.48 2.36 20.11
CA CYS A 137 7.04 1.60 21.24
C CYS A 137 7.49 2.53 22.37
N LEU A 138 8.23 3.60 22.07
CA LEU A 138 8.67 4.57 23.08
C LEU A 138 7.51 5.25 23.81
N PHE A 139 6.39 5.52 23.10
CA PHE A 139 5.19 6.07 23.70
C PHE A 139 4.44 5.04 24.57
N VAL A 140 4.35 3.78 24.13
CA VAL A 140 3.71 2.70 24.90
C VAL A 140 4.43 2.46 26.23
N PHE A 141 5.77 2.47 26.25
CA PHE A 141 6.53 2.35 27.50
C PHE A 141 6.33 3.55 28.47
N ARG A 142 5.82 4.69 27.97
CA ARG A 142 5.46 5.87 28.78
C ARG A 142 4.02 5.82 29.30
N MET A 143 3.18 4.94 28.76
CA MET A 143 1.80 4.73 29.21
C MET A 143 1.82 3.72 30.37
N LYS A 144 1.61 4.20 31.60
CA LYS A 144 1.22 3.33 32.72
C LYS A 144 -0.13 2.72 32.34
N ILE A 145 -0.15 1.43 32.03
CA ILE A 145 -1.40 0.67 31.96
C ILE A 145 -1.94 0.71 33.39
N TYR A 146 -3.01 1.47 33.60
CA TYR A 146 -3.70 1.50 34.87
C TYR A 146 -4.39 0.14 34.97
N ASP A 147 -3.81 -0.77 35.75
CA ASP A 147 -4.51 -1.97 36.18
C ASP A 147 -5.64 -1.49 37.09
N ASP A 148 -6.87 -1.54 36.58
CA ASP A 148 -8.07 -1.37 37.39
C ASP A 148 -8.21 -2.62 38.29
N GLU A 149 -7.92 -2.44 39.59
CA GLU A 149 -8.31 -3.36 40.68
C GLU A 149 -9.84 -3.41 40.86
#